data_AF-A0A7G9Z203-F1
#
_entry.id   AF-A0A7G9Z203-F1
#
_cell.length_a   1.000
_cell.length_b   1.000
_cell.length_c   1.000
_cell.angle_alpha   90.00
_cell.angle_beta   90.00
_cell.angle_gamma   90.00
#
_symmetry.space_group_name_H-M   'P 1'
#
loop_
_entity.id
_entity.type
_entity.pdbx_description
1 polymer ?
#
loop_
_entity_poly.entity_id
_entity_poly.type
_entity_poly.pdbx_seq_one_letter_code
_entity_poly.pdbx_strand_id
1 'polypeptide(L)'
;MTQESNIYVRLMRLEEKKVVHNIMSRSFPLVQRWFFSFTPHVLVAEQNGQLLGATVLKLIPLPGNRKGGLIYWVFTAPEARGMGAGQRLIEAALHFFEDKGCDEIMTCVEGFNTSSSKLFSTRGFSILSPGQQFRRYSIGILPLWVKIFHYIDIGHFLWARPGAEQPDNPALQWWGNVLMNVLVLLLMLWRRTGFRDVNLTAFIAVPLMCVFFFGVRELAMRLTANGYGLSVRYRAWESGFPLNLAIALLFGFWYPVPGSVYPTQNGWRYRDLIPKLGPIAFAGALSVLLFTWGAWALLHFSVLPPETKTWINIAMIIGTSFALFDIALIFFPFACFNGRRIWDWNQVVWGVLAAAAVVVFFI
;
A
#
# COMPACT_ATOMS: atom_id res chain seq x y z
N MET A 1 30.68 -36.38 7.62
CA MET A 1 30.95 -34.96 7.35
C MET A 1 30.00 -34.49 6.26
N THR A 2 28.86 -33.92 6.64
CA THR A 2 27.91 -33.30 5.71
C THR A 2 28.45 -31.92 5.31
N GLN A 3 28.74 -31.71 4.03
CA GLN A 3 28.98 -30.37 3.50
C GLN A 3 27.75 -29.51 3.78
N GLU A 4 27.82 -28.63 4.79
CA GLU A 4 26.90 -27.50 4.88
C GLU A 4 27.17 -26.60 3.67
N SER A 5 26.32 -26.74 2.64
CA SER A 5 26.42 -25.95 1.42
C SER A 5 26.03 -24.50 1.73
N ASN A 6 27.01 -23.69 2.11
CA ASN A 6 26.80 -22.28 2.41
C ASN A 6 26.28 -21.54 1.17
N ILE A 7 25.13 -20.88 1.31
CA ILE A 7 24.61 -19.95 0.30
C ILE A 7 25.59 -18.78 0.20
N TYR A 8 26.13 -18.55 -0.99
CA TYR A 8 27.03 -17.44 -1.25
C TYR A 8 26.35 -16.40 -2.13
N VAL A 9 26.68 -15.12 -1.92
CA VAL A 9 26.09 -14.00 -2.66
C VAL A 9 27.18 -13.28 -3.45
N ARG A 10 26.89 -13.00 -4.72
CA ARG A 10 27.82 -12.32 -5.64
C ARG A 10 27.07 -11.45 -6.64
N LEU A 11 27.81 -10.65 -7.40
CA LEU A 11 27.26 -9.94 -8.56
C LEU A 11 26.74 -10.93 -9.60
N MET A 12 25.61 -10.56 -10.21
CA MET A 12 25.01 -11.27 -11.34
C MET A 12 25.91 -11.13 -12.57
N ARG A 13 26.15 -12.23 -13.27
CA ARG A 13 26.82 -12.24 -14.58
C ARG A 13 25.80 -11.98 -15.70
N LEU A 14 26.25 -11.49 -16.84
CA LEU A 14 25.36 -11.05 -17.92
C LEU A 14 24.52 -12.21 -18.50
N GLU A 15 25.13 -13.39 -18.62
CA GLU A 15 24.50 -14.62 -19.09
C GLU A 15 23.38 -15.13 -18.16
N GLU A 16 23.39 -14.72 -16.89
CA GLU A 16 22.43 -15.17 -15.87
C GLU A 16 21.12 -14.38 -15.91
N LYS A 17 21.06 -13.28 -16.67
CA LYS A 17 19.90 -12.38 -16.73
C LYS A 17 18.60 -13.12 -17.05
N LYS A 18 18.63 -14.10 -17.96
CA LYS A 18 17.46 -14.93 -18.31
C LYS A 18 17.01 -15.80 -17.15
N VAL A 19 17.96 -16.43 -16.44
CA VAL A 19 17.67 -17.28 -15.27
C VAL A 19 17.08 -16.44 -14.14
N VAL A 20 17.68 -15.29 -13.83
CA VAL A 20 17.18 -14.37 -12.80
C VAL A 20 15.79 -13.84 -13.14
N HIS A 21 15.54 -13.50 -14.41
CA HIS A 21 14.20 -13.08 -14.86
C HIS A 21 13.16 -14.20 -14.69
N ASN A 22 13.53 -15.46 -14.96
CA ASN A 22 12.64 -16.59 -14.75
C ASN A 22 12.29 -16.75 -13.25
N ILE A 23 13.28 -16.65 -12.36
CA ILE A 23 13.04 -16.68 -10.90
C ILE A 23 12.10 -15.52 -10.48
N MET A 24 12.34 -14.30 -10.98
CA MET A 24 11.47 -13.15 -10.74
C MET A 24 10.03 -13.44 -11.17
N SER A 25 9.83 -13.95 -12.39
CA SER A 25 8.50 -14.22 -12.92
C SER A 25 7.73 -15.23 -12.06
N ARG A 26 8.40 -16.25 -11.53
CA ARG A 26 7.81 -17.26 -10.64
C ARG A 26 7.56 -16.73 -9.23
N SER A 27 8.20 -15.61 -8.86
CA SER A 27 8.09 -15.00 -7.54
C SER A 27 6.95 -13.98 -7.43
N PHE A 28 6.56 -13.35 -8.54
CA PHE A 28 5.58 -12.26 -8.56
C PHE A 28 4.34 -12.54 -9.44
N PRO A 29 3.16 -12.04 -9.06
CA PRO A 29 1.97 -12.05 -9.91
C PRO A 29 2.19 -11.31 -11.24
N LEU A 30 1.45 -11.69 -12.28
CA LEU A 30 1.63 -11.19 -13.64
C LEU A 30 1.72 -9.66 -13.74
N VAL A 31 0.78 -8.94 -13.11
CA VAL A 31 0.71 -7.46 -13.17
C VAL A 31 1.95 -6.81 -12.55
N GLN A 32 2.51 -7.37 -11.47
CA GLN A 32 3.72 -6.82 -10.84
C GLN A 32 4.95 -6.98 -11.73
N ARG A 33 4.99 -8.01 -12.59
CA ARG A 33 6.12 -8.26 -13.49
C ARG A 33 6.33 -7.14 -14.51
N TRP A 34 5.27 -6.43 -14.89
CA TRP A 34 5.36 -5.29 -15.82
C TRP A 34 6.14 -4.11 -15.24
N PHE A 35 6.25 -4.02 -13.92
CA PHE A 35 6.99 -2.95 -13.23
C PHE A 35 8.42 -3.37 -12.87
N PHE A 36 8.80 -4.61 -13.18
CA PHE A 36 10.15 -5.08 -12.93
C PHE A 36 11.13 -4.49 -13.95
N SER A 37 12.26 -3.99 -13.46
CA SER A 37 13.38 -3.60 -14.30
C SER A 37 14.71 -3.95 -13.64
N PHE A 38 15.65 -4.39 -14.47
CA PHE A 38 17.04 -4.58 -14.05
C PHE A 38 17.75 -3.24 -13.91
N THR A 39 18.75 -3.21 -13.03
CA THR A 39 19.68 -2.08 -12.86
C THR A 39 21.11 -2.59 -13.08
N PRO A 40 22.12 -1.71 -13.12
CA PRO A 40 23.52 -2.14 -13.21
C PRO A 40 24.01 -2.94 -11.99
N HIS A 41 23.27 -2.95 -10.89
CA HIS A 41 23.67 -3.58 -9.63
C HIS A 41 22.67 -4.66 -9.23
N VAL A 42 22.99 -5.90 -9.54
CA VAL A 42 22.18 -7.07 -9.20
C VAL A 42 23.04 -8.07 -8.47
N LEU A 43 22.61 -8.48 -7.29
CA LEU A 43 23.24 -9.57 -6.53
C LEU A 43 22.40 -10.83 -6.69
N VAL A 44 23.07 -11.98 -6.80
CA VAL A 44 22.45 -13.30 -6.86
C VAL A 44 22.92 -14.16 -5.69
N ALA A 45 22.01 -14.96 -5.13
CA ALA A 45 22.32 -15.98 -4.15
C ALA A 45 22.45 -17.32 -4.88
N GLU A 46 23.53 -18.04 -4.62
CA GLU A 46 23.81 -19.32 -5.24
C GLU A 46 24.15 -20.38 -4.20
N GLN A 47 23.74 -21.61 -4.48
CA GLN A 47 24.13 -22.80 -3.73
C GLN A 47 24.33 -23.94 -4.73
N ASN A 48 25.47 -24.63 -4.67
CA ASN A 48 25.79 -25.77 -5.53
C ASN A 48 25.60 -25.51 -7.05
N GLY A 49 25.99 -24.32 -7.54
CA GLY A 49 25.83 -23.96 -8.95
C GLY A 49 24.42 -23.48 -9.33
N GLN A 50 23.46 -23.52 -8.42
CA GLN A 50 22.07 -23.14 -8.67
C GLN A 50 21.75 -21.76 -8.08
N LEU A 51 21.20 -20.87 -8.91
CA LEU A 51 20.70 -19.57 -8.46
C LEU A 51 19.40 -19.76 -7.67
N LEU A 52 19.40 -19.28 -6.43
CA LEU A 52 18.30 -19.37 -5.48
C LEU A 52 17.44 -18.11 -5.45
N GLY A 53 17.97 -16.97 -5.89
CA GLY A 53 17.30 -15.69 -5.82
C GLY A 53 18.19 -14.54 -6.23
N ALA A 54 17.62 -13.33 -6.25
CA ALA A 54 18.35 -12.12 -6.56
C ALA A 54 17.80 -10.90 -5.82
N THR A 55 18.63 -9.88 -5.71
CA THR A 55 18.21 -8.53 -5.34
C THR A 55 18.73 -7.51 -6.34
N VAL A 56 17.86 -6.58 -6.72
CA VAL A 56 18.14 -5.48 -7.64
C VAL A 56 18.33 -4.20 -6.83
N LEU A 57 19.46 -3.53 -7.02
CA LEU A 57 19.91 -2.41 -6.21
C LEU A 57 19.98 -1.13 -7.06
N LYS A 58 19.65 0.02 -6.46
CA LYS A 58 19.89 1.33 -7.07
C LYS A 58 20.69 2.22 -6.14
N LEU A 59 21.61 2.99 -6.70
CA LEU A 59 22.20 4.16 -6.05
C LEU A 59 21.38 5.38 -6.49
N ILE A 60 20.95 6.19 -5.53
CA ILE A 60 20.09 7.35 -5.77
C ILE A 60 20.63 8.57 -5.02
N PRO A 61 20.67 9.75 -5.64
CA PRO A 61 21.04 10.97 -4.94
C PRO A 61 19.90 11.41 -4.02
N LEU A 62 20.26 11.80 -2.80
CA LEU A 62 19.36 12.34 -1.79
C LEU A 62 19.60 13.85 -1.59
N PRO A 63 18.63 14.59 -1.01
CA PRO A 63 18.81 15.99 -0.65
C PRO A 63 20.03 16.21 0.26
N GLY A 64 20.70 17.35 0.07
CA GLY A 64 21.88 17.72 0.86
C GLY A 64 23.17 17.01 0.44
N ASN A 65 23.31 16.66 -0.84
CA ASN A 65 24.47 15.92 -1.39
C ASN A 65 24.69 14.54 -0.72
N ARG A 66 23.64 13.99 -0.12
CA ARG A 66 23.65 12.65 0.48
C ARG A 66 23.45 11.58 -0.58
N LYS A 67 23.91 10.36 -0.29
CA LYS A 67 23.81 9.19 -1.17
C LYS A 67 22.88 8.14 -0.55
N GLY A 68 21.87 7.75 -1.31
CA GLY A 68 20.91 6.71 -0.94
C GLY A 68 21.17 5.40 -1.66
N GLY A 69 21.03 4.29 -0.94
CA GLY A 69 20.84 2.96 -1.49
C GLY A 69 19.35 2.60 -1.54
N LEU A 70 18.91 1.93 -2.59
CA LEU A 70 17.56 1.37 -2.69
C LEU A 70 17.62 -0.12 -2.98
N ILE A 71 17.06 -0.92 -2.09
CA ILE A 71 16.75 -2.32 -2.34
C ILE A 71 15.45 -2.34 -3.12
N TYR A 72 15.57 -2.36 -4.45
CA TYR A 72 14.47 -2.12 -5.39
C TYR A 72 13.62 -3.37 -5.60
N TRP A 73 14.27 -4.53 -5.73
CA TRP A 73 13.59 -5.83 -5.75
C TRP A 73 14.39 -6.83 -4.93
N VAL A 74 13.69 -7.73 -4.24
CA VAL A 74 14.27 -8.93 -3.65
C VAL A 74 13.31 -10.09 -3.86
N PHE A 75 13.83 -11.20 -4.37
CA PHE A 75 13.03 -12.38 -4.64
C PHE A 75 13.88 -13.65 -4.57
N THR A 76 13.22 -14.75 -4.24
CA THR A 76 13.81 -16.08 -4.15
C THR A 76 12.93 -17.06 -4.91
N ALA A 77 13.53 -18.06 -5.52
CA ALA A 77 12.80 -19.16 -6.12
C ALA A 77 11.83 -19.75 -5.08
N PRO A 78 10.61 -20.15 -5.47
CA PRO A 78 9.64 -20.73 -4.53
C PRO A 78 10.21 -21.88 -3.70
N GLU A 79 11.09 -22.69 -4.30
CA GLU A 79 11.76 -23.83 -3.68
C GLU A 79 12.87 -23.40 -2.70
N ALA A 80 13.42 -22.19 -2.86
CA ALA A 80 14.47 -21.65 -2.00
C ALA A 80 13.94 -20.90 -0.75
N ARG A 81 12.62 -20.87 -0.56
CA ARG A 81 11.99 -20.18 0.57
C ARG A 81 12.30 -20.91 1.87
N GLY A 82 12.65 -20.15 2.91
CA GLY A 82 13.03 -20.71 4.20
C GLY A 82 14.47 -21.19 4.31
N MET A 83 15.24 -21.21 3.21
CA MET A 83 16.65 -21.63 3.20
C MET A 83 17.64 -20.52 3.60
N GLY A 84 17.16 -19.30 3.90
CA GLY A 84 18.01 -18.16 4.27
C GLY A 84 18.56 -17.35 3.09
N ALA A 85 18.29 -17.71 1.84
CA ALA A 85 18.76 -16.99 0.65
C ALA A 85 18.37 -15.49 0.65
N GLY A 86 17.11 -15.17 0.97
CA GLY A 86 16.65 -13.79 1.07
C GLY A 86 17.39 -12.98 2.14
N GLN A 87 17.71 -13.61 3.27
CA GLN A 87 18.49 -13.01 4.34
C GLN A 87 19.92 -12.68 3.88
N ARG A 88 20.59 -13.63 3.26
CA ARG A 88 21.95 -13.43 2.71
C ARG A 88 21.97 -12.34 1.64
N LEU A 89 20.97 -12.30 0.76
CA LEU A 89 20.85 -11.26 -0.27
C LEU A 89 20.75 -9.86 0.33
N ILE A 90 19.93 -9.68 1.37
CA ILE A 90 19.81 -8.37 2.02
C ILE A 90 21.09 -8.00 2.76
N GLU A 91 21.71 -8.93 3.50
CA GLU A 91 23.00 -8.66 4.17
C GLU A 91 24.07 -8.21 3.17
N ALA A 92 24.21 -8.89 2.04
CA ALA A 92 25.13 -8.49 0.98
C ALA A 92 24.75 -7.15 0.33
N ALA A 93 23.45 -6.84 0.20
CA ALA A 93 23.00 -5.53 -0.28
C ALA A 93 23.36 -4.40 0.68
N LEU A 94 23.26 -4.63 2.00
CA LEU A 94 23.67 -3.64 3.00
C LEU A 94 25.17 -3.36 2.91
N HIS A 95 26.00 -4.41 2.87
CA HIS A 95 27.44 -4.26 2.66
C HIS A 95 27.76 -3.52 1.35
N PHE A 96 27.08 -3.87 0.26
CA PHE A 96 27.24 -3.16 -1.00
C PHE A 96 26.97 -1.66 -0.87
N PHE A 97 25.91 -1.25 -0.17
CA PHE A 97 25.61 0.18 0.00
C PHE A 97 26.56 0.88 0.96
N GLU A 98 27.02 0.21 2.01
CA GLU A 98 28.04 0.69 2.94
C GLU A 98 29.37 0.92 2.19
N ASP A 99 29.83 -0.02 1.37
CA ASP A 99 31.03 0.11 0.52
C ASP A 99 30.91 1.24 -0.51
N LYS A 100 29.67 1.54 -0.94
CA LYS A 100 29.40 2.68 -1.83
C LYS A 100 29.26 3.99 -1.08
N GLY A 101 29.42 4.03 0.24
CA GLY A 101 29.29 5.24 1.06
C GLY A 101 27.88 5.82 1.01
N CYS A 102 26.86 4.97 1.05
CA CYS A 102 25.48 5.45 1.16
C CYS A 102 25.19 5.87 2.60
N ASP A 103 24.69 7.10 2.78
CA ASP A 103 24.25 7.63 4.09
C ASP A 103 22.97 6.95 4.58
N GLU A 104 22.20 6.41 3.64
CA GLU A 104 20.88 5.85 3.94
C GLU A 104 20.52 4.75 2.95
N ILE A 105 19.79 3.74 3.43
CA ILE A 105 19.31 2.62 2.62
C ILE A 105 17.80 2.54 2.76
N MET A 106 17.08 2.40 1.66
CA MET A 106 15.63 2.39 1.60
C MET A 106 15.08 1.16 0.87
N THR A 107 13.81 0.88 1.09
CA THR A 107 13.01 -0.08 0.31
C THR A 107 11.52 0.24 0.46
N CYS A 108 10.69 -0.16 -0.50
CA CYS A 108 9.24 -0.05 -0.41
C CYS A 108 8.64 -1.44 -0.20
N VAL A 109 7.83 -1.60 0.84
CA VAL A 109 7.24 -2.89 1.19
C VAL A 109 5.74 -2.74 1.40
N GLU A 110 4.95 -3.57 0.71
CA GLU A 110 3.50 -3.68 0.90
C GLU A 110 3.18 -4.03 2.36
N GLY A 111 2.19 -3.35 2.95
CA GLY A 111 1.93 -3.41 4.39
C GLY A 111 1.54 -4.79 4.94
N PHE A 112 1.00 -5.68 4.13
CA PHE A 112 0.69 -7.08 4.48
C PHE A 112 1.76 -8.07 4.01
N ASN A 113 2.83 -7.62 3.34
CA ASN A 113 4.00 -8.45 3.00
C ASN A 113 4.91 -8.66 4.22
N THR A 114 4.40 -9.43 5.18
CA THR A 114 5.08 -9.68 6.46
C THR A 114 6.44 -10.34 6.34
N SER A 115 6.66 -11.13 5.29
CA SER A 115 7.95 -11.78 5.05
C SER A 115 9.03 -10.75 4.80
N SER A 116 8.76 -9.77 3.93
CA SER A 116 9.66 -8.65 3.68
C SER A 116 9.73 -7.71 4.89
N SER A 117 8.61 -7.39 5.54
CA SER A 117 8.61 -6.52 6.73
C SER A 117 9.47 -7.10 7.85
N LYS A 118 9.41 -8.42 8.11
CA LYS A 118 10.28 -9.09 9.09
C LYS A 118 11.74 -9.03 8.68
N LEU A 119 12.04 -9.29 7.40
CA LEU A 119 13.39 -9.26 6.86
C LEU A 119 14.07 -7.90 7.06
N PHE A 120 13.36 -6.80 6.81
CA PHE A 120 13.89 -5.44 6.97
C PHE A 120 13.89 -4.95 8.42
N SER A 121 12.81 -5.18 9.19
CA SER A 121 12.74 -4.74 10.59
C SER A 121 13.85 -5.33 11.46
N THR A 122 14.21 -6.60 11.25
CA THR A 122 15.35 -7.27 11.94
C THR A 122 16.72 -6.73 11.54
N ARG A 123 16.81 -5.84 10.54
CA ARG A 123 18.05 -5.24 10.03
C ARG A 123 18.10 -3.73 10.22
N GLY A 124 17.36 -3.22 11.22
CA GLY A 124 17.39 -1.81 11.60
C GLY A 124 16.61 -0.88 10.67
N PHE A 125 15.77 -1.42 9.78
CA PHE A 125 14.83 -0.59 9.02
C PHE A 125 13.58 -0.31 9.84
N SER A 126 13.01 0.88 9.62
CA SER A 126 11.67 1.22 10.10
C SER A 126 10.88 1.97 9.04
N ILE A 127 9.55 1.89 9.12
CA ILE A 127 8.65 2.67 8.26
C ILE A 127 8.79 4.17 8.57
N LEU A 128 8.95 4.97 7.52
CA LEU A 128 8.80 6.43 7.57
C LEU A 128 7.36 6.80 7.25
N SER A 129 6.63 7.36 8.22
CA SER A 129 5.34 8.02 7.99
C SER A 129 5.48 9.21 7.05
N PRO A 130 4.40 9.66 6.38
CA PRO A 130 4.45 10.80 5.47
C PRO A 130 5.12 12.04 6.07
N GLY A 131 4.75 12.40 7.30
CA GLY A 131 5.34 13.55 8.00
C GLY A 131 6.84 13.39 8.27
N GLN A 132 7.32 12.17 8.54
CA GLN A 132 8.76 11.90 8.68
C GLN A 132 9.47 11.97 7.34
N GLN A 133 8.86 11.52 6.25
CA GLN A 133 9.43 11.65 4.91
C GLN A 133 9.61 13.13 4.54
N PHE A 134 8.59 13.96 4.76
CA PHE A 134 8.69 15.41 4.54
C PHE A 134 9.73 16.08 5.44
N ARG A 135 9.84 15.70 6.72
CA ARG A 135 10.91 16.22 7.59
C ARG A 135 12.31 15.80 7.12
N ARG A 136 12.46 14.57 6.63
CA ARG A 136 13.75 13.98 6.28
C ARG A 136 14.28 14.42 4.92
N TYR A 137 13.41 14.67 3.96
CA TYR A 137 13.79 15.00 2.58
C TYR A 137 13.24 16.34 2.10
N SER A 138 12.46 17.05 2.92
CA SER A 138 11.76 18.29 2.53
C SER A 138 10.97 18.06 1.24
N ILE A 139 10.89 19.07 0.36
CA ILE A 139 10.25 18.94 -0.96
C ILE A 139 10.95 17.92 -1.87
N GLY A 140 12.20 17.55 -1.56
CA GLY A 140 12.97 16.54 -2.27
C GLY A 140 12.37 15.13 -2.20
N ILE A 141 11.36 14.92 -1.34
CA ILE A 141 10.59 13.67 -1.31
C ILE A 141 9.83 13.41 -2.62
N LEU A 142 9.34 14.45 -3.31
CA LEU A 142 8.54 14.28 -4.53
C LEU A 142 9.34 13.63 -5.68
N PRO A 143 10.52 14.16 -6.08
CA PRO A 143 11.35 13.47 -7.06
C PRO A 143 11.94 12.16 -6.52
N LEU A 144 12.09 12.00 -5.20
CA LEU A 144 12.52 10.74 -4.61
C LEU A 144 11.47 9.65 -4.81
N TRP A 145 10.18 9.93 -4.56
CA TRP A 145 9.06 9.02 -4.81
C TRP A 145 9.08 8.48 -6.24
N VAL A 146 9.33 9.32 -7.25
CA VAL A 146 9.46 8.88 -8.64
C VAL A 146 10.62 7.89 -8.82
N LYS A 147 11.81 8.20 -8.26
CA LYS A 147 13.02 7.36 -8.38
C LYS A 147 12.87 5.99 -7.71
N ILE A 148 12.15 5.94 -6.60
CA ILE A 148 11.92 4.71 -5.82
C ILE A 148 10.61 4.00 -6.20
N PHE A 149 9.87 4.54 -7.18
CA PHE A 149 8.57 4.03 -7.64
C PHE A 149 7.43 4.12 -6.59
N HIS A 150 7.55 5.03 -5.64
CA HIS A 150 6.59 5.22 -4.53
C HIS A 150 5.50 6.26 -4.85
N TYR A 151 4.86 6.13 -6.01
CA TYR A 151 3.82 7.06 -6.48
C TYR A 151 2.59 6.38 -7.11
N ILE A 152 2.63 5.06 -7.27
CA ILE A 152 1.50 4.23 -7.69
C ILE A 152 1.37 2.93 -6.88
N ASP A 153 2.29 2.67 -5.96
CA ASP A 153 2.37 1.45 -5.15
C ASP A 153 1.54 1.60 -3.86
N ILE A 154 0.24 1.91 -4.03
CA ILE A 154 -0.67 2.13 -2.90
C ILE A 154 -0.61 0.98 -1.87
N GLY A 155 -0.52 1.35 -0.60
CA GLY A 155 -0.38 0.40 0.51
C GLY A 155 1.03 -0.14 0.74
N HIS A 156 2.02 0.32 -0.03
CA HIS A 156 3.42 0.16 0.32
C HIS A 156 3.85 1.25 1.28
N PHE A 157 4.87 0.95 2.09
CA PHE A 157 5.48 1.89 3.01
C PHE A 157 6.94 2.07 2.66
N LEU A 158 7.45 3.29 2.77
CA LEU A 158 8.88 3.57 2.69
C LEU A 158 9.56 3.13 3.98
N TRP A 159 10.41 2.11 3.90
CA TRP A 159 11.30 1.68 4.97
C TRP A 159 12.67 2.30 4.76
N ALA A 160 13.30 2.78 5.83
CA ALA A 160 14.64 3.37 5.79
C ALA A 160 15.55 2.85 6.92
N ARG A 161 16.85 2.81 6.64
CA ARG A 161 17.97 2.58 7.56
C ARG A 161 19.01 3.70 7.36
N PRO A 162 19.37 4.51 8.37
CA PRO A 162 18.81 4.48 9.73
C PRO A 162 17.32 4.83 9.73
N GLY A 163 16.60 4.25 10.69
CA GLY A 163 15.15 4.36 10.81
C GLY A 163 14.62 5.76 11.14
N ALA A 164 13.37 5.82 11.55
CA ALA A 164 12.71 7.04 11.98
C ALA A 164 13.31 7.56 13.30
N GLU A 165 13.63 8.85 13.35
CA GLU A 165 14.20 9.50 14.53
C GLU A 165 13.20 9.71 15.67
N GLN A 166 11.91 9.79 15.32
CA GLN A 166 10.81 10.03 16.26
C GLN A 166 9.70 9.01 16.04
N PRO A 167 8.86 8.72 17.04
CA PRO A 167 7.64 7.96 16.83
C PRO A 167 6.72 8.66 15.83
N ASP A 168 5.99 7.88 15.02
CA ASP A 168 4.93 8.41 14.19
C ASP A 168 3.63 8.60 14.99
N ASN A 169 2.73 9.45 14.50
CA ASN A 169 1.44 9.71 15.12
C ASN A 169 0.31 9.14 14.22
N PRO A 170 -0.40 8.07 14.65
CA PRO A 170 -1.49 7.49 13.88
C PRO A 170 -2.66 8.45 13.64
N ALA A 171 -2.99 9.30 14.61
CA ALA A 171 -4.09 10.28 14.47
C ALA A 171 -3.74 11.36 13.45
N LEU A 172 -2.49 11.85 13.47
CA LEU A 172 -2.02 12.81 12.46
C LEU A 172 -2.01 12.20 11.05
N GLN A 173 -1.61 10.93 10.92
CA GLN A 173 -1.71 10.21 9.66
C GLN A 173 -3.17 10.09 9.19
N TRP A 174 -4.10 9.83 10.11
CA TRP A 174 -5.51 9.70 9.79
C TRP A 174 -6.10 11.02 9.27
N TRP A 175 -5.93 12.11 10.02
CA TRP A 175 -6.43 13.43 9.64
C TRP A 175 -5.76 13.96 8.37
N GLY A 176 -4.44 13.77 8.23
CA GLY A 176 -3.73 14.12 7.00
C GLY A 176 -4.23 13.36 5.78
N ASN A 177 -4.54 12.07 5.96
CA ASN A 177 -5.09 11.23 4.90
C ASN A 177 -6.52 11.64 4.50
N VAL A 178 -7.38 11.93 5.47
CA VAL A 178 -8.73 12.48 5.22
C VAL A 178 -8.62 13.79 4.45
N LEU A 179 -7.79 14.73 4.92
CA LEU A 179 -7.57 16.02 4.28
C LEU A 179 -7.15 15.85 2.82
N MET A 180 -6.17 15.00 2.54
CA MET A 180 -5.72 14.77 1.16
C MET A 180 -6.81 14.17 0.27
N ASN A 181 -7.62 13.24 0.77
CA ASN A 181 -8.76 12.71 0.01
C ASN A 181 -9.81 13.79 -0.28
N VAL A 182 -10.11 14.64 0.71
CA VAL A 182 -11.03 15.78 0.56
C VAL A 182 -10.53 16.74 -0.51
N LEU A 183 -9.25 17.12 -0.47
CA LEU A 183 -8.68 18.05 -1.45
C LEU A 183 -8.75 17.48 -2.87
N VAL A 184 -8.39 16.21 -3.07
CA VAL A 184 -8.45 15.58 -4.41
C VAL A 184 -9.90 15.40 -4.88
N LEU A 185 -10.83 15.08 -3.98
CA LEU A 185 -12.26 14.96 -4.31
C LEU A 185 -12.87 16.31 -4.68
N LEU A 186 -12.59 17.37 -3.94
CA LEU A 186 -13.02 18.73 -4.27
C LEU A 186 -12.44 19.18 -5.62
N LEU A 187 -11.17 18.88 -5.88
CA LEU A 187 -10.53 19.13 -7.17
C LEU A 187 -11.21 18.36 -8.31
N MET A 188 -11.56 17.10 -8.09
CA MET A 188 -12.31 16.30 -9.07
C MET A 188 -13.68 16.90 -9.36
N LEU A 189 -14.43 17.34 -8.34
CA LEU A 189 -15.72 17.99 -8.52
C LEU A 189 -15.62 19.30 -9.30
N TRP A 190 -14.60 20.12 -9.00
CA TRP A 190 -14.32 21.36 -9.74
C TRP A 190 -13.88 21.08 -11.19
N ARG A 191 -13.09 20.03 -11.42
CA ARG A 191 -12.71 19.57 -12.75
C ARG A 191 -13.92 19.16 -13.60
N ARG A 192 -14.95 18.55 -13.00
CA ARG A 192 -16.19 18.13 -13.71
C ARG A 192 -17.03 19.31 -14.20
N THR A 193 -16.95 20.47 -13.55
CA THR A 193 -17.60 21.71 -14.00
C THR A 193 -16.76 22.48 -15.02
N GLY A 194 -15.68 21.87 -15.55
CA GLY A 194 -14.75 22.55 -16.45
C GLY A 194 -14.00 23.69 -15.77
N PHE A 195 -13.80 23.61 -14.46
CA PHE A 195 -13.20 24.63 -13.61
C PHE A 195 -13.98 25.95 -13.51
N ARG A 196 -15.27 25.95 -13.85
CA ARG A 196 -16.08 27.18 -13.89
C ARG A 196 -16.83 27.44 -12.58
N ASP A 197 -17.38 26.38 -11.99
CA ASP A 197 -18.30 26.49 -10.86
C ASP A 197 -17.77 25.80 -9.61
N VAL A 198 -17.97 26.45 -8.46
CA VAL A 198 -17.59 25.97 -7.13
C VAL A 198 -18.86 25.74 -6.31
N ASN A 199 -19.13 24.49 -5.96
CA ASN A 199 -20.27 24.15 -5.10
C ASN A 199 -19.90 24.35 -3.61
N LEU A 200 -20.35 25.44 -3.00
CA LEU A 200 -20.06 25.76 -1.59
C LEU A 200 -20.56 24.68 -0.62
N THR A 201 -21.68 24.03 -0.90
CA THR A 201 -22.18 22.90 -0.10
C THR A 201 -21.21 21.73 -0.11
N ALA A 202 -20.53 21.49 -1.24
CA ALA A 202 -19.52 20.43 -1.33
C ALA A 202 -18.31 20.69 -0.42
N PHE A 203 -17.95 21.94 -0.14
CA PHE A 203 -16.84 22.27 0.78
C PHE A 203 -17.11 21.84 2.22
N ILE A 204 -18.37 21.66 2.62
CA ILE A 204 -18.75 21.17 3.95
C ILE A 204 -19.08 19.68 3.87
N ALA A 205 -19.87 19.29 2.88
CA ALA A 205 -20.36 17.92 2.76
C ALA A 205 -19.25 16.91 2.44
N VAL A 206 -18.27 17.26 1.59
CA VAL A 206 -17.17 16.35 1.25
C VAL A 206 -16.31 16.02 2.47
N PRO A 207 -15.79 16.99 3.26
CA PRO A 207 -15.07 16.68 4.49
C PRO A 207 -15.85 15.80 5.46
N LEU A 208 -17.11 16.13 5.74
CA LEU A 208 -17.92 15.39 6.70
C LEU A 208 -18.21 13.97 6.22
N MET A 209 -18.52 13.79 4.93
CA MET A 209 -18.75 12.45 4.37
C MET A 209 -17.47 11.62 4.29
N CYS A 210 -16.32 12.22 3.97
CA CYS A 210 -15.03 11.53 4.06
C CYS A 210 -14.72 11.07 5.50
N VAL A 211 -14.89 11.96 6.49
CA VAL A 211 -14.74 11.61 7.92
C VAL A 211 -15.69 10.49 8.31
N PHE A 212 -16.95 10.57 7.88
CA PHE A 212 -17.97 9.56 8.19
C PHE A 212 -17.61 8.19 7.61
N PHE A 213 -17.40 8.08 6.29
CA PHE A 213 -17.12 6.80 5.65
C PHE A 213 -15.79 6.19 6.09
N PHE A 214 -14.74 7.01 6.25
CA PHE A 214 -13.43 6.50 6.68
C PHE A 214 -13.45 6.14 8.17
N GLY A 215 -14.13 6.96 8.97
CA GLY A 215 -14.29 6.77 10.41
C GLY A 215 -15.11 5.53 10.74
N VAL A 216 -16.25 5.32 10.09
CA VAL A 216 -17.10 4.15 10.36
C VAL A 216 -16.41 2.84 9.94
N ARG A 217 -15.71 2.86 8.81
CA ARG A 217 -14.89 1.72 8.35
C ARG A 217 -13.81 1.39 9.38
N GLU A 218 -13.00 2.38 9.78
CA GLU A 218 -11.93 2.14 10.74
C GLU A 218 -12.45 1.73 12.10
N LEU A 219 -13.54 2.35 12.58
CA LEU A 219 -14.17 2.00 13.84
C LEU A 219 -14.63 0.53 13.83
N ALA A 220 -15.33 0.09 12.78
CA ALA A 220 -15.76 -1.30 12.63
C ALA A 220 -14.56 -2.27 12.64
N MET A 221 -13.48 -1.91 11.94
CA MET A 221 -12.24 -2.70 11.94
C MET A 221 -11.60 -2.78 13.34
N ARG A 222 -11.50 -1.65 14.06
CA ARG A 222 -10.91 -1.58 15.40
C ARG A 222 -11.73 -2.33 16.44
N LEU A 223 -13.05 -2.18 16.43
CA LEU A 223 -13.94 -2.90 17.34
C LEU A 223 -13.82 -4.41 17.13
N THR A 224 -13.79 -4.85 15.87
CA THR A 224 -13.58 -6.27 15.52
C THR A 224 -12.19 -6.75 15.95
N ALA A 225 -11.14 -5.94 15.72
CA ALA A 225 -9.77 -6.28 16.13
C ALA A 225 -9.65 -6.43 17.65
N ASN A 226 -10.28 -5.52 18.41
CA ASN A 226 -10.36 -5.59 19.87
C ASN A 226 -11.07 -6.87 20.33
N GLY A 227 -12.18 -7.26 19.67
CA GLY A 227 -12.87 -8.52 19.92
C GLY A 227 -12.00 -9.77 19.75
N TYR A 228 -11.00 -9.71 18.85
CA TYR A 228 -10.01 -10.78 18.65
C TYR A 228 -8.73 -10.64 19.49
N GLY A 229 -8.68 -9.65 20.39
CA GLY A 229 -7.48 -9.32 21.18
C GLY A 229 -6.28 -8.90 20.31
N LEU A 230 -6.51 -8.36 19.11
CA LEU A 230 -5.46 -7.96 18.19
C LEU A 230 -5.23 -6.44 18.29
N SER A 231 -4.10 -6.05 18.86
CA SER A 231 -3.68 -4.64 18.86
C SER A 231 -3.33 -4.19 17.45
N VAL A 232 -3.99 -3.12 17.00
CA VAL A 232 -3.82 -2.55 15.66
C VAL A 232 -3.55 -1.05 15.71
N ARG A 233 -2.88 -0.55 14.67
CA ARG A 233 -2.59 0.87 14.47
C ARG A 233 -2.93 1.29 13.05
N TYR A 234 -3.41 2.53 12.90
CA TYR A 234 -3.63 3.13 11.59
C TYR A 234 -2.31 3.45 10.88
N ARG A 235 -2.29 3.26 9.56
CA ARG A 235 -1.24 3.72 8.64
C ARG A 235 -1.89 4.32 7.39
N ALA A 236 -1.44 5.51 7.00
CA ALA A 236 -1.85 6.16 5.76
C ALA A 236 -1.18 5.48 4.54
N TRP A 237 -1.78 5.63 3.36
CA TRP A 237 -1.23 5.12 2.09
C TRP A 237 -0.87 6.26 1.15
N GLU A 238 0.07 7.10 1.57
CA GLU A 238 0.42 8.34 0.87
C GLU A 238 0.79 8.14 -0.59
N SER A 239 1.37 6.99 -0.94
CA SER A 239 1.72 6.63 -2.32
C SER A 239 0.53 6.49 -3.27
N GLY A 240 -0.70 6.42 -2.75
CA GLY A 240 -1.91 6.46 -3.58
C GLY A 240 -2.23 7.86 -4.11
N PHE A 241 -1.82 8.93 -3.43
CA PHE A 241 -2.24 10.28 -3.79
C PHE A 241 -1.70 10.79 -5.13
N PRO A 242 -0.44 10.52 -5.55
CA PRO A 242 0.02 10.99 -6.86
C PRO A 242 -0.83 10.42 -8.01
N LEU A 243 -1.13 9.12 -7.99
CA LEU A 243 -2.03 8.51 -8.98
C LEU A 243 -3.45 9.06 -8.88
N ASN A 244 -3.99 9.23 -7.67
CA ASN A 244 -5.33 9.77 -7.46
C ASN A 244 -5.46 11.20 -8.00
N LEU A 245 -4.46 12.04 -7.75
CA LEU A 245 -4.38 13.41 -8.26
C LEU A 245 -4.33 13.43 -9.79
N ALA A 246 -3.50 12.59 -10.40
CA ALA A 246 -3.42 12.49 -11.86
C ALA A 246 -4.78 12.06 -12.47
N ILE A 247 -5.44 11.07 -11.87
CA ILE A 247 -6.75 10.59 -12.34
C ILE A 247 -7.84 11.66 -12.19
N ALA A 248 -7.83 12.40 -11.07
CA ALA A 248 -8.75 13.50 -10.83
C ALA A 248 -8.60 14.61 -11.87
N LEU A 249 -7.36 15.02 -12.18
CA LEU A 249 -7.09 16.08 -13.15
C LEU A 249 -7.38 15.66 -14.60
N LEU A 250 -6.94 14.47 -15.00
CA LEU A 250 -7.01 14.02 -16.39
C LEU A 250 -8.42 13.53 -16.76
N PHE A 251 -9.05 12.77 -15.86
CA PHE A 251 -10.29 12.04 -16.17
C PHE A 251 -11.51 12.52 -15.37
N GLY A 252 -11.35 13.41 -14.39
CA GLY A 252 -12.46 13.81 -13.52
C GLY A 252 -13.01 12.63 -12.69
N PHE A 253 -12.14 11.69 -12.35
CA PHE A 253 -12.45 10.52 -11.52
C PHE A 253 -11.67 10.58 -10.20
N TRP A 254 -12.24 10.02 -9.15
CA TRP A 254 -11.62 9.97 -7.83
C TRP A 254 -11.75 8.57 -7.27
N TYR A 255 -10.68 8.07 -6.66
CA TYR A 255 -10.74 6.85 -5.88
C TYR A 255 -10.25 7.10 -4.45
N PRO A 256 -10.80 6.40 -3.44
CA PRO A 256 -10.42 6.63 -2.06
C PRO A 256 -9.05 6.02 -1.77
N VAL A 257 -8.28 6.77 -0.99
CA VAL A 257 -7.02 6.31 -0.39
C VAL A 257 -7.22 6.30 1.12
N PRO A 258 -7.93 5.32 1.71
CA PRO A 258 -8.42 5.40 3.09
C PRO A 258 -7.39 5.03 4.17
N GLY A 259 -6.24 4.49 3.77
CA GLY A 259 -5.35 3.80 4.71
C GLY A 259 -5.99 2.52 5.28
N SER A 260 -5.32 1.93 6.26
CA SER A 260 -5.84 0.76 6.98
C SER A 260 -5.25 0.64 8.37
N VAL A 261 -5.86 -0.23 9.18
CA VAL A 261 -5.28 -0.71 10.42
C VAL A 261 -4.37 -1.91 10.16
N TYR A 262 -3.25 -1.95 10.88
CA TYR A 262 -2.21 -2.98 10.80
C TYR A 262 -1.88 -3.49 12.20
N PRO A 263 -1.57 -4.79 12.38
CA PRO A 263 -1.08 -5.30 13.66
C PRO A 263 0.13 -4.52 14.18
N THR A 264 0.15 -4.21 15.48
CA THR A 264 1.28 -3.50 16.11
C THR A 264 2.43 -4.41 16.48
N GLN A 265 2.21 -5.72 16.53
CA GLN A 265 3.22 -6.71 16.87
C GLN A 265 4.34 -6.68 15.81
N ASN A 266 5.58 -6.86 16.23
CA ASN A 266 6.70 -7.03 15.30
C ASN A 266 6.74 -8.47 14.79
N GLY A 267 7.04 -8.67 13.50
CA GLY A 267 7.34 -9.99 12.96
C GLY A 267 6.19 -11.00 12.93
N TRP A 268 4.93 -10.53 12.92
CA TRP A 268 3.76 -11.38 12.64
C TRP A 268 3.83 -11.94 11.22
N ARG A 269 3.08 -13.01 10.96
CA ARG A 269 2.95 -13.61 9.63
C ARG A 269 1.53 -13.44 9.12
N TYR A 270 1.40 -12.95 7.89
CA TYR A 270 0.10 -12.67 7.29
C TYR A 270 -0.80 -13.88 7.26
N ARG A 271 -0.28 -15.03 6.81
CA ARG A 271 -1.00 -16.30 6.72
C ARG A 271 -1.59 -16.74 8.07
N ASP A 272 -0.84 -16.56 9.14
CA ASP A 272 -1.22 -16.99 10.48
C ASP A 272 -2.32 -16.08 11.07
N LEU A 273 -2.36 -14.81 10.64
CA LEU A 273 -3.36 -13.83 11.09
C LEU A 273 -4.57 -13.70 10.16
N ILE A 274 -4.61 -14.36 9.00
CA ILE A 274 -5.78 -14.35 8.09
C ILE A 274 -7.11 -14.62 8.82
N PRO A 275 -7.23 -15.62 9.72
CA PRO A 275 -8.48 -15.88 10.43
C PRO A 275 -8.99 -14.71 11.28
N LYS A 276 -8.11 -13.77 11.67
CA LYS A 276 -8.48 -12.53 12.37
C LYS A 276 -8.63 -11.35 11.41
N LEU A 277 -7.70 -11.21 10.46
CA LEU A 277 -7.65 -10.10 9.50
C LEU A 277 -8.83 -10.13 8.51
N GLY A 278 -9.30 -11.31 8.12
CA GLY A 278 -10.47 -11.48 7.25
C GLY A 278 -11.74 -10.87 7.85
N PRO A 279 -12.18 -11.30 9.05
CA PRO A 279 -13.32 -10.70 9.75
C PRO A 279 -13.16 -9.19 10.02
N ILE A 280 -11.95 -8.73 10.37
CA ILE A 280 -11.66 -7.30 10.56
C ILE A 280 -11.91 -6.53 9.26
N ALA A 281 -11.36 -7.02 8.14
CA ALA A 281 -11.56 -6.42 6.82
C ALA A 281 -13.03 -6.48 6.37
N PHE A 282 -13.72 -7.58 6.66
CA PHE A 282 -15.16 -7.76 6.39
C PHE A 282 -15.99 -6.71 7.13
N ALA A 283 -15.76 -6.49 8.43
CA ALA A 283 -16.50 -5.49 9.19
C ALA A 283 -16.33 -4.07 8.62
N GLY A 284 -15.09 -3.72 8.25
CA GLY A 284 -14.80 -2.45 7.57
C GLY A 284 -15.55 -2.33 6.24
N ALA A 285 -15.39 -3.30 5.34
CA ALA A 285 -16.02 -3.34 4.03
C ALA A 285 -17.55 -3.31 4.10
N LEU A 286 -18.14 -4.13 4.98
CA LEU A 286 -19.59 -4.22 5.15
C LEU A 286 -20.17 -2.89 5.64
N SER A 287 -19.49 -2.19 6.56
CA SER A 287 -19.96 -0.90 7.05
C SER A 287 -20.07 0.13 5.91
N VAL A 288 -19.04 0.25 5.07
CA VAL A 288 -19.06 1.12 3.88
C VAL A 288 -20.23 0.73 2.98
N LEU A 289 -20.34 -0.56 2.67
CA LEU A 289 -21.38 -1.06 1.75
C LEU A 289 -22.80 -0.80 2.27
N LEU A 290 -23.07 -1.03 3.56
CA LEU A 290 -24.37 -0.78 4.17
C LEU A 290 -24.77 0.71 4.10
N PHE A 291 -23.84 1.61 4.41
CA PHE A 291 -24.13 3.05 4.33
C PHE A 291 -24.29 3.54 2.89
N THR A 292 -23.55 2.97 1.93
CA THR A 292 -23.75 3.26 0.51
C THR A 292 -25.12 2.80 0.02
N TRP A 293 -25.54 1.57 0.34
CA TRP A 293 -26.88 1.07 0.00
C TRP A 293 -27.99 1.85 0.70
N GLY A 294 -27.77 2.27 1.95
CA GLY A 294 -28.69 3.14 2.68
C GLY A 294 -28.85 4.51 2.00
N ALA A 295 -27.75 5.12 1.56
CA ALA A 295 -27.78 6.37 0.78
C ALA A 295 -28.53 6.19 -0.55
N TRP A 296 -28.29 5.08 -1.26
CA TRP A 296 -29.01 4.74 -2.48
C TRP A 296 -30.52 4.59 -2.22
N ALA A 297 -30.91 3.84 -1.18
CA ALA A 297 -32.30 3.64 -0.82
C ALA A 297 -33.02 4.95 -0.46
N LEU A 298 -32.35 5.85 0.26
CA LEU A 298 -32.89 7.18 0.59
C LEU A 298 -33.15 8.03 -0.67
N LEU A 299 -32.30 7.94 -1.69
CA LEU A 299 -32.51 8.67 -2.94
C LEU A 299 -33.69 8.14 -3.77
N HIS A 300 -34.00 6.85 -3.65
CA HIS A 300 -34.99 6.17 -4.49
C HIS A 300 -36.36 6.05 -3.85
N PHE A 301 -36.40 5.84 -2.52
CA PHE A 301 -37.63 5.55 -1.80
C PHE A 301 -38.09 6.68 -0.87
N SER A 302 -37.41 7.84 -0.88
CA SER A 302 -37.79 8.99 -0.05
C SER A 302 -37.86 10.28 -0.87
N VAL A 303 -38.79 11.16 -0.50
CA VAL A 303 -38.85 12.52 -1.03
C VAL A 303 -37.96 13.40 -0.15
N LEU A 304 -36.76 13.71 -0.64
CA LEU A 304 -35.77 14.50 0.10
C LEU A 304 -35.81 15.97 -0.32
N PRO A 305 -35.69 16.92 0.63
CA PRO A 305 -35.42 18.33 0.30
C PRO A 305 -34.17 18.48 -0.57
N PRO A 306 -34.07 19.51 -1.43
CA PRO A 306 -32.93 19.70 -2.34
C PRO A 306 -31.57 19.72 -1.64
N GLU A 307 -31.52 20.34 -0.45
CA GLU A 307 -30.31 20.37 0.37
C GLU A 307 -29.90 18.96 0.79
N THR A 308 -30.79 18.21 1.45
CA THR A 308 -30.55 16.83 1.88
C THR A 308 -30.16 15.94 0.70
N LYS A 309 -30.82 16.09 -0.46
CA LYS A 309 -30.48 15.34 -1.68
C LYS A 309 -29.03 15.56 -2.12
N THR A 310 -28.52 16.80 -2.00
CA THR A 310 -27.11 17.12 -2.32
C THR A 310 -26.14 16.37 -1.41
N TRP A 311 -26.42 16.31 -0.10
CA TRP A 311 -25.62 15.54 0.85
C TRP A 311 -25.60 14.05 0.55
N ILE A 312 -26.77 13.47 0.28
CA ILE A 312 -26.87 12.04 -0.04
C ILE A 312 -26.20 11.72 -1.38
N ASN A 313 -26.26 12.62 -2.37
CA ASN A 313 -25.51 12.46 -3.62
C ASN A 313 -23.98 12.46 -3.39
N ILE A 314 -23.47 13.32 -2.51
CA ILE A 314 -22.04 13.32 -2.16
C ILE A 314 -21.68 12.03 -1.41
N ALA A 315 -22.55 11.57 -0.50
CA ALA A 315 -22.40 10.29 0.16
C ALA A 315 -22.37 9.13 -0.84
N MET A 316 -23.20 9.16 -1.89
CA MET A 316 -23.18 8.17 -2.97
C MET A 316 -21.86 8.21 -3.75
N ILE A 317 -21.37 9.38 -4.16
CA ILE A 317 -20.09 9.50 -4.88
C ILE A 317 -18.94 8.90 -4.08
N ILE A 318 -18.90 9.18 -2.78
CA ILE A 318 -17.86 8.64 -1.90
C ILE A 318 -18.06 7.14 -1.68
N GLY A 319 -19.29 6.76 -1.31
CA GLY A 319 -19.65 5.41 -0.90
C GLY A 319 -19.56 4.37 -2.01
N THR A 320 -19.97 4.68 -3.24
CA THR A 320 -19.90 3.73 -4.36
C THR A 320 -18.47 3.51 -4.81
N SER A 321 -17.70 4.59 -5.00
CA SER A 321 -16.26 4.50 -5.26
C SER A 321 -15.53 3.75 -4.14
N PHE A 322 -15.89 3.98 -2.88
CA PHE A 322 -15.24 3.31 -1.77
C PHE A 322 -15.62 1.84 -1.65
N ALA A 323 -16.88 1.47 -1.81
CA ALA A 323 -17.28 0.07 -1.88
C ALA A 323 -16.56 -0.65 -3.04
N LEU A 324 -16.49 -0.05 -4.23
CA LEU A 324 -15.84 -0.66 -5.38
C LEU A 324 -14.35 -0.94 -5.11
N PHE A 325 -13.59 0.07 -4.68
CA PHE A 325 -12.14 -0.07 -4.45
C PHE A 325 -11.82 -0.89 -3.21
N ASP A 326 -12.58 -0.74 -2.10
CA ASP A 326 -12.29 -1.45 -0.86
C ASP A 326 -12.67 -2.94 -0.92
N ILE A 327 -13.57 -3.34 -1.81
CA ILE A 327 -14.13 -4.70 -1.87
C ILE A 327 -13.76 -5.44 -3.15
N ALA A 328 -14.04 -4.87 -4.33
CA ALA A 328 -13.96 -5.62 -5.58
C ALA A 328 -12.52 -5.76 -6.10
N LEU A 329 -11.65 -4.77 -5.84
CA LEU A 329 -10.30 -4.74 -6.39
C LEU A 329 -9.30 -5.46 -5.48
N ILE A 330 -9.05 -6.75 -5.74
CA ILE A 330 -8.20 -7.61 -4.90
C ILE A 330 -6.79 -7.86 -5.43
N PHE A 331 -6.45 -7.30 -6.59
CA PHE A 331 -5.17 -7.50 -7.26
C PHE A 331 -4.32 -6.22 -7.19
N PHE A 332 -3.01 -6.37 -7.34
CA PHE A 332 -2.09 -5.24 -7.44
C PHE A 332 -2.56 -4.26 -8.53
N PRO A 333 -2.55 -2.93 -8.28
CA PRO A 333 -1.97 -2.26 -7.11
C PRO A 333 -2.90 -2.19 -5.87
N PHE A 334 -4.15 -2.64 -5.97
CA PHE A 334 -5.19 -2.50 -4.93
C PHE A 334 -5.23 -3.64 -3.91
N ALA A 335 -4.24 -4.55 -3.92
CA ALA A 335 -4.19 -5.67 -2.97
C ALA A 335 -4.11 -5.22 -1.50
N CYS A 336 -3.80 -3.94 -1.24
CA CYS A 336 -3.81 -3.33 0.09
C CYS A 336 -5.22 -2.99 0.61
N PHE A 337 -6.29 -3.10 -0.18
CA PHE A 337 -7.69 -2.90 0.25
C PHE A 337 -8.37 -4.13 0.85
N ASN A 338 -9.44 -3.94 1.63
CA ASN A 338 -10.04 -4.99 2.46
C ASN A 338 -10.44 -6.24 1.69
N GLY A 339 -10.89 -6.08 0.45
CA GLY A 339 -11.29 -7.15 -0.45
C GLY A 339 -10.27 -8.27 -0.53
N ARG A 340 -8.96 -7.95 -0.54
CA ARG A 340 -7.91 -8.97 -0.58
C ARG A 340 -7.92 -9.87 0.66
N ARG A 341 -8.11 -9.32 1.85
CA ARG A 341 -8.13 -10.09 3.11
C ARG A 341 -9.41 -10.90 3.22
N ILE A 342 -10.52 -10.35 2.75
CA ILE A 342 -11.81 -11.08 2.71
C ILE A 342 -11.67 -12.26 1.74
N TRP A 343 -11.09 -12.05 0.55
CA TRP A 343 -10.82 -13.13 -0.42
C TRP A 343 -9.92 -14.24 0.17
N ASP A 344 -8.82 -13.86 0.81
CA ASP A 344 -7.88 -14.81 1.42
C ASP A 344 -8.48 -15.58 2.60
N TRP A 345 -9.49 -15.01 3.28
CA TRP A 345 -10.22 -15.64 4.37
C TRP A 345 -11.40 -16.50 3.90
N ASN A 346 -12.24 -15.95 3.01
CA ASN A 346 -13.45 -16.59 2.50
C ASN A 346 -13.87 -15.99 1.14
N GLN A 347 -13.63 -16.74 0.07
CA GLN A 347 -13.92 -16.32 -1.31
C GLN A 347 -15.41 -16.13 -1.60
N VAL A 348 -16.29 -16.90 -0.93
CA VAL A 348 -17.75 -16.79 -1.12
C VAL A 348 -18.25 -15.49 -0.51
N VAL A 349 -17.82 -15.18 0.72
CA VAL A 349 -18.16 -13.92 1.38
C VAL A 349 -17.66 -12.73 0.56
N TRP A 350 -16.43 -12.81 0.06
CA TRP A 350 -15.91 -11.80 -0.85
C TRP A 350 -16.78 -11.67 -2.11
N GLY A 351 -17.15 -12.77 -2.75
CA GLY A 351 -17.93 -12.76 -4.00
C GLY A 351 -19.29 -12.07 -3.83
N VAL A 352 -19.98 -12.33 -2.71
CA VAL A 352 -21.25 -11.68 -2.38
C VAL A 352 -21.06 -10.17 -2.17
N LEU A 353 -20.06 -9.77 -1.38
CA LEU A 353 -19.79 -8.35 -1.15
C LEU A 353 -19.36 -7.62 -2.42
N ALA A 354 -18.51 -8.25 -3.24
CA ALA A 354 -18.02 -7.68 -4.49
C ALA A 354 -19.17 -7.50 -5.48
N ALA A 355 -20.07 -8.48 -5.61
CA ALA A 355 -21.26 -8.35 -6.43
C ALA A 355 -22.14 -7.18 -5.96
N ALA A 356 -22.41 -7.07 -4.66
CA ALA A 356 -23.19 -5.97 -4.10
C ALA A 356 -22.52 -4.60 -4.29
N ALA A 357 -21.19 -4.51 -4.18
CA ALA A 357 -20.41 -3.30 -4.42
C ALA A 357 -20.41 -2.88 -5.89
N VAL A 358 -20.33 -3.86 -6.81
CA VAL A 358 -20.41 -3.61 -8.26
C VAL A 358 -21.83 -3.17 -8.64
N VAL A 359 -22.87 -3.83 -8.11
CA VAL A 359 -24.26 -3.47 -8.39
C VAL A 359 -24.53 -2.03 -7.95
N VAL A 360 -24.20 -1.65 -6.70
CA VAL A 360 -24.44 -0.27 -6.21
C VAL A 360 -23.62 0.80 -6.94
N PHE A 361 -22.56 0.41 -7.66
CA PHE A 361 -21.78 1.32 -8.48
C PHE A 361 -22.43 1.62 -9.84
N PHE A 362 -23.23 0.69 -10.37
CA PHE A 362 -23.88 0.82 -11.68
C PHE A 362 -25.33 1.30 -11.64
N ILE A 363 -25.96 1.28 -10.46
CA ILE A 363 -27.30 1.83 -10.20
C ILE A 363 -27.19 3.19 -9.52
#